data_AF-A0A7J6VZH1-F1
#
_entry.id   AF-A0A7J6VZH1-F1
#
_cell.length_a   1.000
_cell.length_b   1.000
_cell.length_c   1.000
_cell.angle_alpha   90.00
_cell.angle_beta   90.00
_cell.angle_gamma   90.00
#
_symmetry.space_group_name_H-M   'P 1'
#
loop_
_entity.id
_entity.type
_entity.pdbx_description
1 polymer ?
#
loop_
_entity_poly.entity_id
_entity_poly.type
_entity_poly.pdbx_seq_one_letter_code
_entity_poly.pdbx_strand_id
1 'polypeptide(L)' 'VEETKYVFEAKTIQRMEHLVLSTLHWKMNPVTPLLFLDHIIRRLGLNTNLHWEFMKRCERLLLSVIAGKN' A
#
# COMPACT_ATOMS: atom_id res chain seq x y z
N VAL A 1 -2.79 -24.32 -12.39
CA VAL A 1 -4.01 -23.65 -11.89
C VAL A 1 -4.36 -22.61 -12.94
N GLU A 2 -5.46 -22.77 -13.65
CA GLU A 2 -5.92 -21.78 -14.64
C GLU A 2 -6.30 -20.49 -13.91
N GLU A 3 -5.65 -19.37 -14.26
CA GLU A 3 -6.05 -18.06 -13.76
C GLU A 3 -7.41 -17.70 -14.36
N THR A 4 -8.47 -17.84 -13.57
CA THR A 4 -9.82 -17.41 -13.96
C THR A 4 -9.83 -15.90 -14.14
N LYS A 5 -9.98 -15.42 -15.39
CA LYS A 5 -10.09 -14.00 -15.69
C LYS A 5 -11.42 -13.45 -15.17
N TYR A 6 -11.39 -12.74 -14.05
CA TYR A 6 -12.56 -12.05 -13.52
C TYR A 6 -12.91 -10.87 -14.44
N VAL A 7 -14.07 -10.95 -15.10
CA VAL A 7 -14.61 -9.88 -15.93
C VAL A 7 -15.90 -9.38 -15.29
N PHE A 8 -15.93 -8.11 -14.92
CA PHE A 8 -17.09 -7.47 -14.30
C PHE A 8 -17.69 -6.43 -15.23
N GLU A 9 -19.02 -6.38 -15.30
CA GLU A 9 -19.74 -5.30 -15.98
C GLU A 9 -19.54 -3.97 -15.26
N ALA A 10 -19.63 -2.84 -15.99
CA ALA A 10 -19.49 -1.51 -15.42
C ALA A 10 -20.45 -1.25 -14.24
N LYS A 11 -21.68 -1.74 -14.33
CA LYS A 11 -22.68 -1.65 -13.25
C LYS A 11 -22.26 -2.39 -11.98
N THR A 12 -21.55 -3.50 -12.14
CA THR A 12 -21.02 -4.28 -11.01
C THR A 12 -19.85 -3.56 -10.35
N ILE A 13 -18.95 -2.98 -11.14
CA ILE A 13 -17.83 -2.17 -10.63
C ILE A 13 -18.37 -0.99 -9.81
N GLN A 14 -19.37 -0.26 -10.32
CA GLN A 14 -19.98 0.87 -9.60
C GLN A 14 -20.58 0.46 -8.23
N ARG A 15 -21.23 -0.71 -8.17
CA ARG A 15 -21.76 -1.25 -6.91
C ARG A 15 -20.66 -1.62 -5.94
N MET A 16 -19.57 -2.22 -6.43
CA MET A 16 -18.40 -2.56 -5.62
C MET A 16 -17.73 -1.30 -5.08
N GLU A 17 -17.52 -0.27 -5.90
CA GLU A 17 -16.98 1.02 -5.48
C GLU A 17 -17.84 1.65 -4.38
N HIS A 18 -19.16 1.69 -4.56
CA HIS A 18 -20.08 2.24 -3.56
C HIS A 18 -20.05 1.46 -2.24
N LEU A 19 -19.96 0.13 -2.31
CA LEU A 19 -19.83 -0.73 -1.13
C LEU A 19 -18.52 -0.46 -0.38
N VAL A 20 -17.39 -0.37 -1.10
CA VAL A 20 -16.08 -0.08 -0.50
C VAL A 20 -16.08 1.32 0.15
N LEU A 21 -16.57 2.34 -0.56
CA LEU A 21 -16.61 3.72 -0.07
C LEU A 21 -17.48 3.85 1.17
N SER A 22 -18.67 3.25 1.17
CA SER A 22 -19.58 3.28 2.32
C SER A 22 -19.00 2.54 3.52
N THR A 23 -18.41 1.35 3.30
CA THR A 23 -17.75 0.57 4.37
C THR A 23 -16.58 1.34 4.99
N LEU A 24 -15.78 2.02 4.17
CA LEU A 24 -14.68 2.87 4.63
C LEU A 24 -15.15 4.20 5.20
N HIS A 25 -16.47 4.47 5.25
CA HIS A 25 -17.01 5.77 5.65
C HIS A 25 -16.37 6.93 4.86
N TRP A 26 -16.12 6.71 3.57
CA TRP A 26 -15.43 7.63 2.66
C TRP A 26 -14.00 8.02 3.09
N LYS A 27 -13.38 7.27 4.01
CA LYS A 27 -11.98 7.48 4.43
C LYS A 27 -11.01 6.88 3.42
N MET A 28 -10.83 7.57 2.30
CA MET A 28 -10.00 7.13 1.17
C MET A 28 -8.49 7.35 1.35
N ASN A 29 -8.07 7.96 2.45
CA ASN A 29 -6.67 8.16 2.79
C ASN A 29 -6.30 7.34 4.03
N PRO A 30 -6.10 6.01 3.90
CA PRO A 30 -5.68 5.21 5.03
C PRO A 30 -4.29 5.63 5.48
N VAL A 31 -4.07 5.66 6.80
CA VAL A 31 -2.72 5.84 7.33
C VAL A 31 -1.94 4.55 7.05
N THR A 32 -1.02 4.60 6.09
CA THR A 32 -0.14 3.47 5.79
C THR A 32 1.12 3.52 6.67
N PRO A 33 1.74 2.38 7.01
CA PRO A 33 3.01 2.35 7.75
C PRO A 33 4.11 3.23 7.11
N LEU A 34 4.06 3.40 5.78
CA LEU A 34 4.95 4.27 5.01
C LEU A 34 4.94 5.73 5.50
N LEU A 35 3.79 6.25 5.95
CA LEU A 35 3.67 7.63 6.44
C LEU A 35 4.47 7.86 7.73
N PHE A 36 4.72 6.81 8.51
CA PHE A 36 5.52 6.89 9.72
C PHE A 36 7.03 6.81 9.46
N LEU A 37 7.45 6.45 8.23
CA LEU A 37 8.87 6.26 7.94
C LEU A 37 9.68 7.54 8.07
N ASP A 38 9.17 8.69 7.62
CA ASP A 38 9.85 9.98 7.80
C ASP A 38 10.06 10.28 9.30
N HIS A 39 9.06 10.03 10.14
CA HIS A 39 9.19 10.18 11.59
C HIS A 39 10.23 9.22 12.19
N ILE A 40 10.22 7.95 11.77
CA ILE A 40 11.17 6.92 12.23
C ILE A 40 12.60 7.31 11.83
N ILE A 41 12.80 7.76 10.59
CA ILE A 41 14.11 8.15 10.07
C ILE A 41 14.67 9.33 10.87
N ARG A 42 13.87 10.38 11.07
CA ARG A 42 14.29 11.53 11.88
C ARG A 42 14.63 11.12 13.31
N ARG A 43 13.82 10.25 13.91
CA ARG A 43 14.04 9.73 15.28
C ARG A 43 15.30 8.88 15.40
N LEU A 44 15.64 8.10 14.37
CA LEU A 44 16.84 7.28 14.32
C LEU A 44 18.09 8.07 13.91
N GLY A 45 17.96 9.38 13.63
CA GLY A 45 19.09 10.22 13.22
C GLY A 45 19.63 9.88 11.83
N LEU A 46 18.85 9.19 10.99
CA LEU A 46 19.26 8.75 9.64
C LEU A 46 19.19 9.89 8.61
N ASN A 47 19.37 11.14 9.03
CA ASN A 47 19.20 12.36 8.20
C ASN A 47 20.28 12.55 7.11
N THR A 48 21.14 11.55 6.87
CA THR A 48 22.17 11.54 5.83
C THR A 48 21.72 10.70 4.62
N ASN A 49 22.60 10.43 3.65
CA ASN A 49 22.34 9.54 2.51
C ASN A 49 21.75 8.16 2.89
N LEU A 50 21.88 7.75 4.16
CA LEU A 50 21.31 6.53 4.73
C LEU A 50 19.76 6.53 4.72
N HIS A 51 19.09 7.69 4.79
CA HIS A 51 17.63 7.79 4.64
C HIS A 51 17.16 7.16 3.34
N TRP A 52 17.86 7.47 2.24
CA TRP A 52 17.48 7.01 0.91
C TRP A 52 17.67 5.50 0.76
N GLU A 53 18.74 4.95 1.32
CA GLU A 53 18.97 3.51 1.34
C GLU A 53 17.93 2.78 2.22
N PHE A 54 17.60 3.34 3.38
CA PHE A 54 16.58 2.80 4.26
C PHE A 54 15.20 2.77 3.58
N MET A 55 14.79 3.87 2.94
CA MET A 55 13.54 3.93 2.18
C MET A 55 13.50 2.90 1.05
N LYS A 56 14.58 2.77 0.27
CA LYS A 56 14.70 1.74 -0.77
C LYS A 56 14.56 0.33 -0.22
N ARG A 57 15.11 0.03 0.96
CA ARG A 57 14.94 -1.27 1.61
C ARG A 57 13.49 -1.50 2.03
N CYS A 58 12.84 -0.50 2.64
CA CYS A 58 11.43 -0.58 3.00
C CYS A 58 10.54 -0.82 1.77
N GLU A 59 10.77 -0.11 0.67
CA GLU A 59 10.07 -0.29 -0.60
C GLU A 59 10.24 -1.72 -1.13
N ARG A 60 11.48 -2.22 -1.19
CA ARG A 60 11.77 -3.58 -1.66
C ARG A 60 11.10 -4.66 -0.80
N LEU A 61 11.09 -4.49 0.52
CA LEU A 61 10.41 -5.41 1.45
C LEU A 61 8.89 -5.37 1.28
N LEU A 62 8.32 -4.17 1.11
CA LEU A 62 6.89 -4.04 0.86
C LEU A 62 6.49 -4.74 -0.45
N LEU A 63 7.28 -4.54 -1.51
CA LEU A 63 7.08 -5.18 -2.80
C LEU A 63 7.24 -6.70 -2.72
N SER A 64 8.20 -7.23 -1.94
CA SER A 64 8.36 -8.68 -1.79
C SER A 64 7.17 -9.31 -1.06
N VAL A 65 6.66 -8.65 -0.01
CA VAL A 65 5.48 -9.09 0.73
C VAL A 65 4.23 -9.06 -0.16
N ILE A 66 4.01 -7.97 -0.91
CA ILE A 66 2.86 -7.84 -1.83
C ILE A 66 2.96 -8.88 -2.97
N ALA A 67 4.15 -9.10 -3.51
CA ALA A 67 4.37 -10.07 -4.58
C ALA A 67 4.31 -11.52 -4.10
N GLY A 68 4.12 -11.79 -2.80
CA GLY A 68 4.05 -13.13 -2.24
C GLY A 68 5.33 -13.95 -2.38
N LYS A 69 6.46 -13.30 -2.68
CA LYS A 69 7.78 -13.93 -2.75
C LYS A 69 8.43 -13.86 -1.38
N ASN A 70 8.17 -14.89 -0.56
CA ASN A 70 9.02 -15.26 0.56
C ASN A 70 10.06 -16.27 0.09
#